data_AF-A0A964QV00-F1
#
_entry.id   AF-A0A964QV00-F1
#
_cell.length_a   1.000
_cell.length_b   1.000
_cell.length_c   1.000
_cell.angle_alpha   90.00
_cell.angle_beta   90.00
_cell.angle_gamma   90.00
#
_symmetry.space_group_name_H-M   'P 1'
#
loop_
_entity.id
_entity.type
_entity.pdbx_description
1 polymer ?
#
loop_
_entity_poly.entity_id
_entity_poly.type
_entity_poly.pdbx_seq_one_letter_code
_entity_poly.pdbx_strand_id
1 'polypeptide(L)'
;MNILIVGNKGKYGHFFTQFFSRLEYQVRGIDKDDFYKEAADWADIVLFSVRPIKDLPAVMEKLLPRRLEGQLWIEIASRKDGVATLVQKHHIKNLLSIHPMRRPPTEGANFQGSNIVVTGKSVEVEWTSWVADFLKQLGWEVTFTDVATHEKLVVTYGQAVPHDLLLLLVAVLWKRGIDLSKLLSVSSPLFKILLSLSARMLQGDAGLYAELQMNNSHAVAMLSTLEALSKRLREMVVKGDSTEFEREFELARDYIGETRLKEFAGLSEKLVQVVSGPS
;
A
#
# COMPACT_ATOMS: atom_id res chain seq x y z
N MET A 1 6.27 -27.91 -10.17
CA MET A 1 5.18 -27.12 -9.58
C MET A 1 4.77 -26.06 -10.59
N ASN A 2 3.47 -25.94 -10.82
CA ASN A 2 2.85 -25.09 -11.81
C ASN A 2 2.29 -23.85 -11.13
N ILE A 3 2.60 -22.65 -11.66
CA ILE A 3 2.17 -21.38 -11.09
C ILE A 3 1.39 -20.59 -12.14
N LEU A 4 0.15 -20.25 -11.82
CA LEU A 4 -0.66 -19.33 -12.62
C LEU A 4 -0.57 -17.91 -12.03
N ILE A 5 -0.30 -16.92 -12.87
CA ILE A 5 -0.30 -15.51 -12.49
C ILE A 5 -1.44 -14.79 -13.19
N VAL A 6 -2.39 -14.31 -12.40
CA VAL A 6 -3.56 -13.55 -12.87
C VAL A 6 -3.26 -12.06 -12.78
N GLY A 7 -3.38 -11.33 -13.89
CA GLY A 7 -2.90 -9.95 -14.02
C GLY A 7 -1.40 -9.86 -14.33
N ASN A 8 -0.88 -10.80 -15.12
CA ASN A 8 0.55 -10.92 -15.42
C ASN A 8 1.12 -9.73 -16.21
N LYS A 9 0.30 -8.95 -16.93
CA LYS A 9 0.76 -7.73 -17.63
C LYS A 9 0.94 -6.54 -16.67
N GLY A 10 0.44 -6.65 -15.44
CA GLY A 10 0.65 -5.65 -14.38
C GLY A 10 2.07 -5.67 -13.79
N LYS A 11 2.46 -4.63 -13.06
CA LYS A 11 3.83 -4.49 -12.52
C LYS A 11 4.25 -5.64 -11.60
N TYR A 12 3.40 -6.02 -10.65
CA TYR A 12 3.70 -7.16 -9.78
C TYR A 12 3.54 -8.48 -10.53
N GLY A 13 2.51 -8.65 -11.36
CA GLY A 13 2.35 -9.85 -12.19
C GLY A 13 3.58 -10.14 -13.05
N HIS A 14 4.12 -9.12 -13.73
CA HIS A 14 5.34 -9.21 -14.51
C HIS A 14 6.55 -9.59 -13.66
N PHE A 15 6.73 -8.91 -12.51
CA PHE A 15 7.80 -9.22 -11.56
C PHE A 15 7.74 -10.69 -11.09
N PHE A 16 6.56 -11.16 -10.67
CA PHE A 16 6.39 -12.53 -10.18
C PHE A 16 6.52 -13.57 -11.31
N THR A 17 6.16 -13.21 -12.54
CA THR A 17 6.39 -14.06 -13.71
C THR A 17 7.87 -14.36 -13.87
N GLN A 18 8.71 -13.32 -13.84
CA GLN A 18 10.16 -13.47 -13.94
C GLN A 18 10.76 -14.15 -12.71
N PHE A 19 10.30 -13.78 -11.50
CA PHE A 19 10.78 -14.36 -10.25
C PHE A 19 10.59 -15.88 -10.23
N PHE A 20 9.37 -16.36 -10.49
CA PHE A 20 9.11 -17.79 -10.47
C PHE A 20 9.77 -18.53 -11.64
N SER A 21 9.87 -17.92 -12.81
CA SER A 21 10.59 -18.51 -13.95
C SER A 21 12.08 -18.73 -13.65
N ARG A 22 12.73 -17.82 -12.92
CA ARG A 22 14.13 -17.96 -12.47
C ARG A 22 14.33 -19.08 -11.45
N LEU A 23 13.26 -19.44 -10.72
CA LEU A 23 13.24 -20.58 -9.81
C LEU A 23 12.84 -21.88 -10.50
N GLU A 24 12.85 -21.91 -11.83
CA GLU A 24 12.54 -23.07 -12.68
C GLU A 24 11.11 -23.62 -12.49
N TYR A 25 10.20 -22.81 -11.94
CA TYR A 25 8.78 -23.14 -11.92
C TYR A 25 8.19 -23.05 -13.33
N GLN A 26 7.17 -23.87 -13.60
CA GLN A 26 6.37 -23.72 -14.80
C GLN A 26 5.37 -22.58 -14.57
N VAL A 27 5.50 -21.49 -15.33
CA VAL A 27 4.68 -20.29 -15.13
C VAL A 27 3.76 -20.06 -16.33
N ARG A 28 2.47 -19.88 -16.06
CA ARG A 28 1.50 -19.34 -17.03
C ARG A 28 0.96 -18.02 -16.52
N GLY A 29 0.72 -17.09 -17.44
CA GLY A 29 0.07 -15.82 -17.13
C GLY A 29 -1.28 -15.73 -17.83
N ILE A 30 -2.26 -15.13 -17.17
CA ILE A 30 -3.51 -14.68 -17.78
C ILE A 30 -3.77 -13.24 -17.36
N ASP A 31 -4.37 -12.46 -18.24
CA ASP A 31 -4.85 -11.11 -17.99
C ASP A 31 -6.31 -10.97 -18.47
N LYS A 32 -6.83 -9.74 -18.53
CA LYS A 32 -8.23 -9.49 -18.88
C LYS A 32 -8.63 -9.99 -20.27
N ASP A 33 -7.70 -9.94 -21.22
CA ASP A 33 -7.96 -10.24 -22.64
C ASP A 33 -7.93 -11.74 -22.96
N ASP A 34 -7.34 -12.55 -22.08
CA ASP A 34 -7.03 -13.97 -22.27
C ASP A 34 -7.42 -14.80 -21.04
N PHE A 35 -8.50 -14.39 -20.36
CA PHE A 35 -9.03 -15.10 -19.20
C PHE A 35 -9.74 -16.40 -19.61
N TYR A 36 -9.32 -17.53 -19.03
CA TYR A 36 -10.03 -18.81 -19.14
C TYR A 36 -9.96 -19.56 -17.81
N LYS A 37 -11.09 -20.15 -17.40
CA LYS A 37 -11.26 -20.69 -16.04
C LYS A 37 -10.39 -21.91 -15.80
N GLU A 38 -10.21 -22.73 -16.82
CA GLU A 38 -9.47 -23.99 -16.81
C GLU A 38 -7.96 -23.77 -16.54
N ALA A 39 -7.48 -22.52 -16.64
CA ALA A 39 -6.11 -22.17 -16.25
C ALA A 39 -5.83 -22.51 -14.78
N ALA A 40 -6.82 -22.31 -13.90
CA ALA A 40 -6.66 -22.56 -12.47
C ALA A 40 -6.51 -24.06 -12.18
N ASP A 41 -7.15 -24.94 -12.94
CA ASP A 41 -7.06 -26.40 -12.74
C ASP A 41 -5.67 -26.96 -13.11
N TRP A 42 -4.83 -26.21 -13.84
CA TRP A 42 -3.46 -26.60 -14.19
C TRP A 42 -2.43 -26.28 -13.09
N ALA A 43 -2.74 -25.33 -12.21
CA ALA A 43 -1.76 -24.76 -11.29
C ALA A 43 -1.77 -25.42 -9.91
N ASP A 44 -0.60 -25.54 -9.27
CA ASP A 44 -0.49 -25.83 -7.84
C ASP A 44 -0.63 -24.54 -7.02
N ILE A 45 -0.21 -23.41 -7.60
CA ILE A 45 -0.27 -22.07 -7.00
C ILE A 45 -0.92 -21.08 -7.96
N VAL A 46 -1.89 -20.30 -7.47
CA VAL A 46 -2.48 -19.19 -8.22
C VAL A 46 -2.16 -17.87 -7.54
N LEU A 47 -1.38 -17.02 -8.20
CA LEU A 47 -1.05 -15.68 -7.73
C LEU A 47 -1.93 -14.63 -8.42
N PHE A 48 -2.64 -13.84 -7.63
CA PHE A 48 -3.52 -12.77 -8.09
C PHE A 48 -2.86 -11.41 -7.93
N SER A 49 -2.64 -10.72 -9.06
CA SER A 49 -2.20 -9.33 -9.15
C SER A 49 -3.20 -8.51 -9.99
N VAL A 50 -4.46 -8.56 -9.58
CA VAL A 50 -5.59 -8.02 -10.34
C VAL A 50 -5.76 -6.52 -10.10
N ARG A 51 -6.07 -5.79 -11.17
CA ARG A 51 -6.33 -4.33 -11.15
C ARG A 51 -7.53 -4.00 -12.04
N PRO A 52 -8.44 -3.09 -11.63
CA PRO A 52 -8.61 -2.49 -10.29
C PRO A 52 -8.80 -3.49 -9.14
N ILE A 53 -8.54 -3.08 -7.89
CA ILE A 53 -8.54 -4.01 -6.74
C ILE A 53 -9.96 -4.51 -6.44
N LYS A 54 -10.99 -3.69 -6.68
CA LYS A 54 -12.41 -4.01 -6.54
C LYS A 54 -12.85 -5.19 -7.40
N ASP A 55 -12.12 -5.48 -8.48
CA ASP A 55 -12.43 -6.59 -9.38
C ASP A 55 -11.82 -7.91 -8.88
N LEU A 56 -10.85 -7.86 -7.96
CA LEU A 56 -10.12 -9.03 -7.46
C LEU A 56 -11.04 -10.12 -6.90
N PRO A 57 -12.01 -9.83 -6.00
CA PRO A 57 -12.89 -10.88 -5.48
C PRO A 57 -13.70 -11.58 -6.57
N ALA A 58 -14.19 -10.83 -7.55
CA ALA A 58 -14.95 -11.39 -8.67
C ALA A 58 -14.08 -12.25 -9.60
N VAL A 59 -12.83 -11.84 -9.84
CA VAL A 59 -11.86 -12.63 -10.62
C VAL A 59 -11.47 -13.91 -9.89
N MET A 60 -11.20 -13.82 -8.59
CA MET A 60 -10.94 -14.98 -7.73
C MET A 60 -12.12 -15.95 -7.74
N GLU A 61 -13.36 -15.45 -7.59
CA GLU A 61 -14.56 -16.28 -7.60
C GLU A 61 -14.76 -17.02 -8.94
N LYS A 62 -14.48 -16.36 -10.07
CA LYS A 62 -14.54 -16.99 -11.40
C LYS A 62 -13.52 -18.12 -11.56
N LEU A 63 -12.37 -18.02 -10.90
CA LEU A 63 -11.27 -18.98 -10.96
C LEU A 63 -11.33 -20.06 -9.88
N LEU A 64 -12.40 -20.12 -9.07
CA LEU A 64 -12.58 -21.22 -8.13
C LEU A 64 -12.49 -22.55 -8.90
N PRO A 65 -11.49 -23.40 -8.59
CA PRO A 65 -11.18 -24.60 -9.34
C PRO A 65 -12.24 -25.64 -9.06
N ARG A 66 -12.26 -26.70 -9.86
CA ARG A 66 -13.13 -27.85 -9.56
C ARG A 66 -12.70 -28.59 -8.28
N ARG A 67 -11.44 -28.43 -7.87
CA ARG A 67 -10.87 -28.98 -6.63
C ARG A 67 -10.09 -27.89 -5.90
N LEU A 68 -10.71 -27.33 -4.85
CA LEU A 68 -10.10 -26.31 -3.98
C LEU A 68 -9.02 -26.86 -3.04
N GLU A 69 -9.05 -28.17 -2.77
CA GLU A 69 -8.11 -28.83 -1.87
C GLU A 69 -6.74 -28.99 -2.54
N GLY A 70 -5.67 -28.68 -1.80
CA GLY A 70 -4.28 -28.84 -2.24
C GLY A 70 -3.68 -27.67 -3.04
N GLN A 71 -4.48 -26.69 -3.48
CA GLN A 71 -3.97 -25.53 -4.24
C GLN A 71 -3.72 -24.32 -3.33
N LEU A 72 -2.56 -23.66 -3.47
CA LEU A 72 -2.26 -22.41 -2.74
C LEU A 72 -2.64 -21.18 -3.55
N TRP A 73 -3.45 -20.32 -2.94
CA TRP A 73 -3.82 -19.03 -3.51
C TRP A 73 -2.96 -17.95 -2.87
N ILE A 74 -2.44 -17.02 -3.67
CA ILE A 74 -1.68 -15.88 -3.19
C ILE A 74 -2.31 -14.63 -3.77
N GLU A 75 -2.74 -13.66 -2.97
CA GLU A 75 -3.24 -12.40 -3.53
C GLU A 75 -2.41 -11.21 -3.08
N ILE A 76 -2.19 -10.30 -4.03
CA ILE A 76 -1.45 -9.05 -3.85
C ILE A 76 -2.40 -7.88 -4.06
N ALA A 77 -3.05 -7.47 -2.98
CA ALA A 77 -3.85 -6.26 -2.92
C ALA A 77 -3.49 -5.39 -1.73
N SER A 78 -3.69 -4.08 -1.90
CA SER A 78 -3.61 -3.12 -0.80
C SER A 78 -4.87 -3.08 0.07
N ARG A 79 -5.94 -3.80 -0.32
CA ARG A 79 -7.21 -3.95 0.39
C ARG A 79 -7.54 -5.44 0.53
N LYS A 80 -8.08 -5.84 1.68
CA LYS A 80 -8.20 -7.23 2.13
C LYS A 80 -9.64 -7.65 2.44
N ASP A 81 -10.53 -6.70 2.68
CA ASP A 81 -11.95 -6.90 3.00
C ASP A 81 -12.72 -7.74 1.97
N GLY A 82 -12.58 -7.41 0.68
CA GLY A 82 -13.27 -8.14 -0.40
C GLY A 82 -12.81 -9.60 -0.49
N VAL A 83 -11.50 -9.83 -0.34
CA VAL A 83 -10.89 -11.17 -0.35
C VAL A 83 -11.33 -11.95 0.90
N ALA A 84 -11.30 -11.32 2.08
CA ALA A 84 -11.71 -11.96 3.33
C ALA A 84 -13.16 -12.45 3.28
N THR A 85 -14.05 -11.63 2.69
CA THR A 85 -15.46 -12.00 2.47
C THR A 85 -15.58 -13.22 1.54
N LEU A 86 -14.80 -13.26 0.46
CA LEU A 86 -14.79 -14.37 -0.47
C LEU A 86 -14.27 -15.66 0.18
N VAL A 87 -13.18 -15.57 0.94
CA VAL A 87 -12.59 -16.69 1.69
C VAL A 87 -13.61 -17.29 2.65
N GLN A 88 -14.34 -16.46 3.38
CA GLN A 88 -15.39 -16.92 4.29
C GLN A 88 -16.53 -17.59 3.53
N LYS A 89 -16.99 -16.99 2.42
CA LYS A 89 -18.10 -17.50 1.61
C LYS A 89 -17.81 -18.90 1.03
N HIS A 90 -16.59 -19.12 0.55
CA HIS A 90 -16.21 -20.35 -0.17
C HIS A 90 -15.32 -21.30 0.63
N HIS A 91 -15.07 -21.00 1.91
CA HIS A 91 -14.22 -21.80 2.80
C HIS A 91 -12.82 -22.08 2.21
N ILE A 92 -12.20 -21.07 1.60
CA ILE A 92 -10.86 -21.19 1.01
C ILE A 92 -9.85 -21.40 2.13
N LYS A 93 -9.20 -22.57 2.17
CA LYS A 93 -8.30 -22.97 3.27
C LYS A 93 -6.83 -22.58 3.06
N ASN A 94 -6.41 -22.44 1.80
CA ASN A 94 -5.03 -22.18 1.40
C ASN A 94 -4.92 -20.84 0.67
N LEU A 95 -4.92 -19.73 1.42
CA LEU A 95 -4.70 -18.38 0.93
C LEU A 95 -3.58 -17.66 1.73
N LEU A 96 -2.54 -17.26 1.02
CA LEU A 96 -1.57 -16.28 1.46
C LEU A 96 -1.96 -14.89 0.93
N SER A 97 -2.52 -14.05 1.81
CA SER A 97 -2.96 -12.71 1.46
C SER A 97 -1.89 -11.68 1.88
N ILE A 98 -1.31 -10.97 0.90
CA ILE A 98 -0.12 -10.13 1.10
C ILE A 98 -0.24 -8.70 0.58
N HIS A 99 0.32 -7.74 1.30
CA HIS A 99 0.42 -6.32 0.90
C HIS A 99 1.89 -5.88 0.99
N PRO A 100 2.64 -5.91 -0.12
CA PRO A 100 3.99 -5.37 -0.17
C PRO A 100 3.97 -3.85 0.04
N MET A 101 4.72 -3.34 1.03
CA MET A 101 4.73 -1.89 1.37
C MET A 101 5.63 -1.06 0.45
N ARG A 102 6.08 -1.64 -0.66
CA ARG A 102 6.79 -0.95 -1.73
C ARG A 102 6.41 -1.50 -3.10
N ARG A 103 6.56 -0.65 -4.12
CA ARG A 103 6.45 -1.05 -5.54
C ARG A 103 7.41 -2.21 -5.84
N PRO A 104 7.09 -3.06 -6.83
CA PRO A 104 8.02 -4.12 -7.22
C PRO A 104 9.35 -3.49 -7.66
N PRO A 105 10.48 -4.11 -7.30
CA PRO A 105 11.79 -3.61 -7.71
C PRO A 105 11.99 -3.79 -9.21
N THR A 106 13.00 -3.11 -9.76
CA THR A 106 13.50 -3.37 -11.11
C THR A 106 14.08 -4.79 -11.20
N GLU A 107 14.20 -5.30 -12.41
CA GLU A 107 14.71 -6.65 -12.67
C GLU A 107 16.06 -6.90 -11.97
N GLY A 108 16.22 -8.07 -11.35
CA GLY A 108 17.44 -8.47 -10.63
C GLY A 108 17.53 -8.02 -9.17
N ALA A 109 16.68 -7.10 -8.71
CA ALA A 109 16.59 -6.72 -7.31
C ALA A 109 15.45 -7.46 -6.58
N ASN A 110 15.55 -7.58 -5.26
CA ASN A 110 14.59 -8.25 -4.39
C ASN A 110 13.92 -7.26 -3.42
N PHE A 111 13.11 -7.82 -2.52
CA PHE A 111 12.50 -7.25 -1.31
C PHE A 111 13.29 -6.48 -0.27
N GLN A 112 14.62 -6.64 -0.29
CA GLN A 112 15.41 -6.53 0.93
C GLN A 112 15.21 -5.19 1.66
N GLY A 113 15.03 -5.28 2.98
CA GLY A 113 14.78 -4.13 3.85
C GLY A 113 13.41 -3.49 3.66
N SER A 114 12.43 -4.22 3.13
CA SER A 114 11.06 -3.73 3.00
C SER A 114 10.06 -4.66 3.65
N ASN A 115 9.08 -4.05 4.30
CA ASN A 115 8.02 -4.76 5.00
C ASN A 115 6.99 -5.33 4.01
N ILE A 116 6.48 -6.51 4.33
CA ILE A 116 5.26 -7.07 3.77
C ILE A 116 4.26 -7.33 4.88
N VAL A 117 3.03 -6.88 4.68
CA VAL A 117 1.95 -7.20 5.61
C VAL A 117 1.21 -8.42 5.11
N VAL A 118 1.16 -9.46 5.94
CA VAL A 118 0.42 -10.70 5.69
C VAL A 118 -0.86 -10.68 6.52
N THR A 119 -1.99 -10.84 5.86
CA THR A 119 -3.31 -10.92 6.50
C THR A 119 -3.89 -12.31 6.32
N GLY A 120 -4.05 -13.06 7.41
CA GLY A 120 -4.69 -14.38 7.38
C GLY A 120 -3.78 -15.51 7.86
N LYS A 121 -4.42 -16.53 8.44
CA LYS A 121 -3.82 -17.77 8.96
C LYS A 121 -4.15 -19.00 8.10
N SER A 122 -4.83 -18.80 6.97
CA SER A 122 -5.38 -19.88 6.17
C SER A 122 -4.32 -20.43 5.22
N VAL A 123 -3.30 -21.08 5.76
CA VAL A 123 -2.38 -21.89 4.97
C VAL A 123 -2.27 -23.22 5.70
N GLU A 124 -2.72 -24.31 5.07
CA GLU A 124 -2.58 -25.64 5.64
C GLU A 124 -1.10 -26.01 5.80
N VAL A 125 -0.84 -26.97 6.69
CA VAL A 125 0.52 -27.35 7.10
C VAL A 125 1.41 -27.69 5.89
N GLU A 126 0.84 -28.31 4.85
CA GLU A 126 1.54 -28.68 3.61
C GLU A 126 2.21 -27.50 2.88
N TRP A 127 1.64 -26.29 2.97
CA TRP A 127 2.15 -25.11 2.28
C TRP A 127 3.05 -24.23 3.15
N THR A 128 3.12 -24.49 4.47
CA THR A 128 3.88 -23.66 5.43
C THR A 128 5.35 -23.52 5.04
N SER A 129 6.03 -24.62 4.69
CA SER A 129 7.45 -24.59 4.31
C SER A 129 7.66 -23.78 3.03
N TRP A 130 6.82 -24.02 2.02
CA TRP A 130 6.92 -23.32 0.75
C TRP A 130 6.69 -21.82 0.92
N VAL A 131 5.68 -21.41 1.70
CA VAL A 131 5.40 -20.00 1.99
C VAL A 131 6.55 -19.34 2.75
N ALA A 132 7.12 -20.02 3.75
CA ALA A 132 8.28 -19.50 4.48
C ALA A 132 9.48 -19.26 3.55
N ASP A 133 9.77 -20.23 2.67
CA ASP A 133 10.84 -20.11 1.68
C ASP A 133 10.56 -19.00 0.66
N PHE A 134 9.32 -18.88 0.18
CA PHE A 134 8.88 -17.83 -0.72
C PHE A 134 9.09 -16.42 -0.12
N LEU A 135 8.62 -16.20 1.11
CA LEU A 135 8.78 -14.91 1.80
C LEU A 135 10.26 -14.60 2.07
N LYS A 136 11.05 -15.61 2.45
CA LYS A 136 12.49 -15.49 2.73
C LYS A 136 13.30 -15.18 1.48
N GLN A 137 13.06 -15.87 0.36
CA GLN A 137 13.77 -15.65 -0.91
C GLN A 137 13.57 -14.24 -1.45
N LEU A 138 12.39 -13.67 -1.21
CA LEU A 138 12.12 -12.29 -1.58
C LEU A 138 12.84 -11.31 -0.66
N GLY A 139 13.27 -11.69 0.54
CA GLY A 139 13.98 -10.81 1.48
C GLY A 139 13.06 -9.83 2.20
N TRP A 140 11.78 -10.16 2.33
CA TRP A 140 10.83 -9.33 3.05
C TRP A 140 11.00 -9.42 4.57
N GLU A 141 10.79 -8.31 5.24
CA GLU A 141 10.45 -8.30 6.68
C GLU A 141 8.94 -8.56 6.79
N VAL A 142 8.54 -9.60 7.51
CA VAL A 142 7.13 -10.05 7.52
C VAL A 142 6.42 -9.54 8.75
N THR A 143 5.34 -8.78 8.54
CA THR A 143 4.41 -8.36 9.60
C THR A 143 3.09 -9.09 9.46
N PHE A 144 2.70 -9.87 10.47
CA PHE A 144 1.40 -10.53 10.51
C PHE A 144 0.37 -9.66 11.21
N THR A 145 -0.83 -9.58 10.65
CA THR A 145 -1.96 -8.87 11.28
C THR A 145 -3.30 -9.44 10.80
N ASP A 146 -4.39 -9.09 11.47
CA ASP A 146 -5.74 -9.40 11.00
C ASP A 146 -6.24 -8.37 9.98
N VAL A 147 -7.29 -8.72 9.25
CA VAL A 147 -7.85 -7.86 8.18
C VAL A 147 -8.35 -6.52 8.73
N ALA A 148 -8.99 -6.49 9.90
CA ALA A 148 -9.51 -5.25 10.46
C ALA A 148 -8.38 -4.29 10.89
N THR A 149 -7.33 -4.84 11.51
CA THR A 149 -6.14 -4.07 11.88
C THR A 149 -5.38 -3.57 10.66
N HIS A 150 -5.24 -4.38 9.61
CA HIS A 150 -4.64 -3.96 8.33
C HIS A 150 -5.40 -2.78 7.71
N GLU A 151 -6.72 -2.91 7.54
CA GLU A 151 -7.56 -1.88 6.92
C GLU A 151 -7.54 -0.56 7.70
N LYS A 152 -7.56 -0.66 9.03
CA LYS A 152 -7.47 0.51 9.89
C LYS A 152 -6.08 1.14 9.84
N LEU A 153 -5.03 0.41 10.20
CA LEU A 153 -3.71 1.01 10.40
C LEU A 153 -2.96 1.24 9.11
N VAL A 154 -2.94 0.26 8.20
CA VAL A 154 -2.15 0.33 6.97
C VAL A 154 -2.86 1.15 5.91
N VAL A 155 -4.11 0.79 5.61
CA VAL A 155 -4.87 1.41 4.51
C VAL A 155 -5.31 2.83 4.90
N THR A 156 -5.94 2.99 6.06
CA THR A 156 -6.46 4.31 6.47
C THR A 156 -5.34 5.23 6.95
N TYR A 157 -4.68 4.89 8.06
CA TYR A 157 -3.73 5.81 8.68
C TYR A 157 -2.35 5.82 7.99
N GLY A 158 -1.92 4.69 7.44
CA GLY A 158 -0.62 4.57 6.77
C GLY A 158 -0.58 5.05 5.32
N GLN A 159 -1.72 5.02 4.61
CA GLN A 159 -1.79 5.39 3.20
C GLN A 159 -2.79 6.52 2.92
N ALA A 160 -4.07 6.34 3.24
CA ALA A 160 -5.11 7.30 2.88
C ALA A 160 -4.85 8.70 3.47
N VAL A 161 -4.59 8.78 4.78
CA VAL A 161 -4.32 10.06 5.48
C VAL A 161 -3.11 10.81 4.87
N PRO A 162 -1.90 10.20 4.75
CA PRO A 162 -0.78 10.89 4.10
C PRO A 162 -1.06 11.33 2.68
N HIS A 163 -1.75 10.50 1.87
CA HIS A 163 -2.08 10.85 0.50
C HIS A 163 -3.03 12.06 0.42
N ASP A 164 -4.02 12.14 1.32
CA ASP A 164 -4.91 13.30 1.38
C ASP A 164 -4.17 14.57 1.75
N LEU A 165 -3.26 14.51 2.73
CA LEU A 165 -2.45 15.68 3.12
C LEU A 165 -1.56 16.17 1.97
N LEU A 166 -0.93 15.25 1.22
CA LEU A 166 -0.13 15.59 0.05
C LEU A 166 -0.99 16.17 -1.08
N LEU A 167 -2.19 15.63 -1.30
CA LEU A 167 -3.12 16.14 -2.30
C LEU A 167 -3.63 17.53 -1.94
N LEU A 168 -4.01 17.74 -0.68
CA LEU A 168 -4.46 19.03 -0.15
C LEU A 168 -3.37 20.09 -0.22
N LEU A 169 -2.11 19.72 0.05
CA LEU A 169 -0.96 20.63 -0.11
C LEU A 169 -0.92 21.20 -1.53
N VAL A 170 -0.98 20.35 -2.55
CA VAL A 170 -0.96 20.79 -3.96
C VAL A 170 -2.23 21.55 -4.32
N ALA A 171 -3.39 21.08 -3.85
CA ALA A 171 -4.68 21.69 -4.12
C ALA A 171 -4.76 23.14 -3.59
N VAL A 172 -4.21 23.42 -2.41
CA VAL A 172 -4.16 24.79 -1.85
C VAL A 172 -3.36 25.72 -2.77
N LEU A 173 -2.19 25.29 -3.23
CA LEU A 173 -1.34 26.09 -4.12
C LEU A 173 -2.04 26.39 -5.44
N TRP A 174 -2.63 25.35 -6.05
CA TRP A 174 -3.36 25.47 -7.31
C TRP A 174 -4.59 26.38 -7.17
N LYS A 175 -5.43 26.15 -6.16
CA LYS A 175 -6.67 26.93 -5.94
C LYS A 175 -6.39 28.39 -5.58
N ARG A 176 -5.23 28.69 -5.00
CA ARG A 176 -4.78 30.07 -4.72
C ARG A 176 -4.02 30.71 -5.87
N GLY A 177 -3.84 30.01 -6.99
CA GLY A 177 -3.15 30.54 -8.17
C GLY A 177 -1.67 30.85 -7.91
N ILE A 178 -1.03 30.10 -7.01
CA ILE A 178 0.37 30.33 -6.67
C ILE A 178 1.27 29.89 -7.84
N ASP A 179 2.15 30.79 -8.26
CA ASP A 179 3.22 30.48 -9.22
C ASP A 179 4.24 29.54 -8.56
N LEU A 180 4.21 28.27 -8.97
CA LEU A 180 5.06 27.23 -8.42
C LEU A 180 6.55 27.53 -8.62
N SER A 181 6.94 28.12 -9.76
CA SER A 181 8.34 28.46 -10.03
C SER A 181 8.83 29.54 -9.08
N LYS A 182 8.03 30.58 -8.84
CA LYS A 182 8.35 31.62 -7.84
C LYS A 182 8.41 31.04 -6.45
N LEU A 183 7.43 30.22 -6.05
CA LEU A 183 7.43 29.58 -4.73
C LEU A 183 8.69 28.74 -4.52
N LEU A 184 9.07 27.92 -5.51
CA LEU A 184 10.27 27.08 -5.43
C LEU A 184 11.57 27.89 -5.29
N SER A 185 11.64 29.10 -5.87
CA SER A 185 12.82 29.98 -5.77
C SER A 185 13.07 30.51 -4.36
N VAL A 186 12.04 30.58 -3.51
CA VAL A 186 12.11 31.06 -2.12
C VAL A 186 11.86 29.95 -1.09
N SER A 187 11.73 28.70 -1.54
CA SER A 187 11.34 27.57 -0.70
C SER A 187 12.52 26.92 0.00
N SER A 188 12.27 26.45 1.22
CA SER A 188 13.22 25.62 1.96
C SER A 188 13.37 24.22 1.32
N PRO A 189 14.48 23.51 1.59
CA PRO A 189 14.65 22.11 1.19
C PRO A 189 13.50 21.19 1.63
N LEU A 190 12.93 21.43 2.81
CA LEU A 190 11.78 20.68 3.31
C LEU A 190 10.57 20.78 2.38
N PHE A 191 10.27 21.97 1.86
CA PHE A 191 9.15 22.14 0.94
C PHE A 191 9.38 21.38 -0.38
N LYS A 192 10.62 21.34 -0.88
CA LYS A 192 10.99 20.51 -2.04
C LYS A 192 10.77 19.02 -1.78
N ILE A 193 11.06 18.53 -0.57
CA ILE A 193 10.77 17.15 -0.17
C ILE A 193 9.27 16.88 -0.22
N LEU A 194 8.43 17.74 0.38
CA LEU A 194 6.97 17.58 0.40
C LEU A 194 6.37 17.59 -1.02
N LEU A 195 6.84 18.48 -1.90
CA LEU A 195 6.43 18.49 -3.30
C LEU A 195 6.92 17.25 -4.05
N SER A 196 8.11 16.73 -3.76
CA SER A 196 8.61 15.50 -4.37
C SER A 196 7.76 14.29 -3.99
N LEU A 197 7.33 14.20 -2.73
CA LEU A 197 6.39 13.16 -2.27
C LEU A 197 5.03 13.30 -2.97
N SER A 198 4.52 14.52 -3.10
CA SER A 198 3.28 14.82 -3.82
C SER A 198 3.39 14.44 -5.30
N ALA A 199 4.50 14.79 -5.97
CA ALA A 199 4.75 14.46 -7.37
C ALA A 199 4.86 12.94 -7.60
N ARG A 200 5.49 12.21 -6.67
CA ARG A 200 5.54 10.74 -6.71
C ARG A 200 4.15 10.10 -6.66
N MET A 201 3.26 10.67 -5.85
CA MET A 201 1.86 10.24 -5.75
C MET A 201 1.09 10.58 -7.03
N LEU A 202 1.18 11.82 -7.50
CA LEU A 202 0.45 12.33 -8.68
C LEU A 202 0.88 11.70 -10.01
N GLN A 203 2.10 11.15 -10.09
CA GLN A 203 2.53 10.31 -11.23
C GLN A 203 1.91 8.90 -11.22
N GLY A 204 1.22 8.52 -10.15
CA GLY A 204 0.48 7.27 -10.07
C GLY A 204 -0.87 7.33 -10.78
N ASP A 205 -1.54 6.18 -10.83
CA ASP A 205 -2.88 6.07 -11.40
C ASP A 205 -3.93 6.68 -10.47
N ALA A 206 -4.69 7.68 -10.93
CA ALA A 206 -5.70 8.36 -10.13
C ALA A 206 -6.82 7.40 -9.65
N GLY A 207 -7.16 6.40 -10.48
CA GLY A 207 -8.14 5.38 -10.13
C GLY A 207 -7.77 4.60 -8.86
N LEU A 208 -6.47 4.30 -8.68
CA LEU A 208 -5.95 3.66 -7.46
C LEU A 208 -6.19 4.48 -6.21
N TYR A 209 -5.87 5.77 -6.26
CA TYR A 209 -6.00 6.65 -5.08
C TYR A 209 -7.47 6.93 -4.77
N ALA A 210 -8.31 7.07 -5.80
CA ALA A 210 -9.75 7.15 -5.64
C ALA A 210 -10.29 5.87 -4.97
N GLU A 211 -9.85 4.70 -5.42
CA GLU A 211 -10.26 3.42 -4.83
C GLU A 211 -9.85 3.30 -3.36
N LEU A 212 -8.63 3.72 -3.01
CA LEU A 212 -8.14 3.72 -1.64
C LEU A 212 -9.02 4.56 -0.69
N GLN A 213 -9.56 5.68 -1.19
CA GLN A 213 -10.43 6.55 -0.41
C GLN A 213 -11.87 6.06 -0.38
N MET A 214 -12.47 5.80 -1.55
CA MET A 214 -13.90 5.53 -1.68
C MET A 214 -14.29 4.16 -1.13
N ASN A 215 -13.37 3.18 -1.17
CA ASN A 215 -13.62 1.85 -0.64
C ASN A 215 -13.17 1.70 0.81
N ASN A 216 -12.70 2.75 1.47
CA ASN A 216 -12.28 2.69 2.85
C ASN A 216 -13.41 3.02 3.84
N SER A 217 -13.82 2.02 4.62
CA SER A 217 -14.87 2.15 5.64
C SER A 217 -14.56 3.19 6.72
N HIS A 218 -13.29 3.56 6.89
CA HIS A 218 -12.86 4.59 7.84
C HIS A 218 -12.63 5.96 7.20
N ALA A 219 -12.71 6.10 5.87
CA ALA A 219 -12.38 7.35 5.17
C ALA A 219 -13.25 8.53 5.64
N VAL A 220 -14.57 8.35 5.71
CA VAL A 220 -15.49 9.43 6.11
C VAL A 220 -15.20 9.93 7.53
N ALA A 221 -15.02 9.02 8.48
CA ALA A 221 -14.72 9.38 9.87
C ALA A 221 -13.38 10.13 9.98
N MET A 222 -12.37 9.66 9.25
CA MET A 222 -11.05 10.29 9.19
C MET A 222 -11.10 11.67 8.53
N LEU A 223 -11.78 11.83 7.39
CA LEU A 223 -11.92 13.11 6.70
C LEU A 223 -12.70 14.12 7.57
N SER A 224 -13.73 13.67 8.28
CA SER A 224 -14.46 14.50 9.25
C SER A 224 -13.55 14.97 10.39
N THR A 225 -12.60 14.12 10.82
CA THR A 225 -11.59 14.49 11.82
C THR A 225 -10.63 15.53 11.28
N LEU A 226 -10.11 15.36 10.06
CA LEU A 226 -9.25 16.34 9.39
C LEU A 226 -9.96 17.70 9.22
N GLU A 227 -11.24 17.69 8.82
CA GLU A 227 -12.05 18.90 8.69
C GLU A 227 -12.19 19.63 10.04
N ALA A 228 -12.55 18.90 11.09
CA ALA A 228 -12.71 19.47 12.43
C ALA A 228 -11.39 20.08 12.94
N LEU A 229 -10.26 19.39 12.76
CA LEU A 229 -8.93 19.88 13.14
C LEU A 229 -8.54 21.13 12.34
N SER A 230 -8.78 21.14 11.03
CA SER A 230 -8.51 22.31 10.18
C SER A 230 -9.36 23.52 10.59
N LYS A 231 -10.64 23.29 10.94
CA LYS A 231 -11.53 24.34 11.42
C LYS A 231 -11.02 24.92 12.74
N ARG A 232 -10.61 24.07 13.68
CA ARG A 232 -10.05 24.49 14.96
C ARG A 232 -8.77 25.31 14.79
N LEU A 233 -7.87 24.87 13.91
CA LEU A 233 -6.65 25.63 13.57
C LEU A 233 -6.99 27.03 13.04
N ARG A 234 -7.96 27.12 12.12
CA ARG A 234 -8.44 28.40 11.62
C ARG A 234 -8.98 29.29 12.73
N GLU A 235 -9.76 28.74 13.67
CA GLU A 235 -10.32 29.50 14.79
C GLU A 235 -9.23 30.06 15.71
N MET A 236 -8.20 29.28 16.04
CA MET A 236 -7.04 29.76 16.82
C MET A 236 -6.33 30.93 16.12
N VAL A 237 -6.08 30.79 14.81
CA VAL A 237 -5.41 31.84 14.01
C VAL A 237 -6.25 33.13 13.94
N VAL A 238 -7.57 33.02 13.72
CA VAL A 238 -8.45 34.19 13.63
C VAL A 238 -8.53 34.94 14.96
N LYS A 239 -8.49 34.22 16.08
CA LYS A 239 -8.51 34.81 17.44
C LYS A 239 -7.15 35.30 17.92
N GLY A 240 -6.06 34.90 17.26
CA GLY A 240 -4.70 35.13 17.77
C GLY A 240 -4.40 34.35 19.06
N ASP A 241 -5.02 33.19 19.24
CA ASP A 241 -4.92 32.39 20.47
C ASP A 241 -3.65 31.53 20.46
N SER A 242 -2.52 32.13 20.83
CA SER A 242 -1.23 31.45 20.86
C SER A 242 -1.16 30.38 21.94
N THR A 243 -1.81 30.59 23.09
CA THR A 243 -1.83 29.63 24.20
C THR A 243 -2.48 28.31 23.80
N GLU A 244 -3.63 28.37 23.13
CA GLU A 244 -4.30 27.15 22.67
C GLU A 244 -3.51 26.45 21.56
N PHE A 245 -2.88 27.21 20.65
CA PHE A 245 -2.00 26.63 19.63
C PHE A 245 -0.79 25.91 20.24
N GLU A 246 -0.10 26.53 21.19
CA GLU A 246 1.02 25.94 21.92
C GLU A 246 0.58 24.68 22.66
N ARG A 247 -0.59 24.69 23.29
CA ARG A 247 -1.14 23.50 23.97
C ARG A 247 -1.36 22.34 23.00
N GLU A 248 -1.95 22.57 21.82
CA GLU A 248 -2.11 21.54 20.79
C GLU A 248 -0.75 21.04 20.25
N PHE A 249 0.24 21.93 20.14
CA PHE A 249 1.60 21.57 19.74
C PHE A 249 2.25 20.63 20.76
N GLU A 250 2.17 20.95 22.06
CA GLU A 250 2.75 20.12 23.12
C GLU A 250 2.07 18.75 23.20
N LEU A 251 0.74 18.68 23.05
CA LEU A 251 0.03 17.39 22.97
C LEU A 251 0.51 16.51 21.80
N ALA A 252 0.76 17.12 20.63
CA ALA A 252 1.30 16.39 19.48
C ALA A 252 2.74 15.92 19.74
N ARG A 253 3.54 16.74 20.43
CA ARG A 253 4.92 16.39 20.84
C ARG A 253 4.91 15.20 21.79
N ASP A 254 4.05 15.23 22.80
CA ASP A 254 3.90 14.17 23.80
C ASP A 254 3.44 12.85 23.18
N TYR A 255 2.50 12.91 22.22
CA TYR A 255 2.02 11.73 21.50
C TYR A 255 3.14 11.01 20.73
N ILE A 256 4.03 11.75 20.07
CA ILE A 256 5.16 11.16 19.35
C ILE A 256 6.20 10.63 20.35
N GLY A 257 6.47 11.40 21.41
CA GLY A 257 7.46 11.09 22.44
C GLY A 257 8.89 11.46 22.04
N GLU A 258 9.70 11.83 23.02
CA GLU A 258 11.02 12.44 22.83
C GLU A 258 11.99 11.58 21.98
N THR A 259 12.03 10.27 22.23
CA THR A 259 12.90 9.34 21.50
C THR A 259 12.59 9.32 20.00
N ARG A 260 11.31 9.21 19.65
CA ARG A 260 10.88 9.16 18.24
C ARG A 260 11.02 10.52 17.57
N LEU A 261 10.80 11.61 18.29
CA LEU A 261 11.05 12.96 17.77
C LEU A 261 12.51 13.13 17.35
N LYS A 262 13.46 12.71 18.20
CA LYS A 262 14.90 12.75 17.89
C LYS A 262 15.23 11.89 16.66
N GLU A 263 14.67 10.69 16.58
CA GLU A 263 14.86 9.78 15.44
C GLU A 263 14.36 10.41 14.12
N PHE A 264 13.11 10.90 14.09
CA PHE A 264 12.52 11.49 12.89
C PHE A 264 13.15 12.83 12.51
N ALA A 265 13.60 13.62 13.48
CA ALA A 265 14.37 14.84 13.22
C ALA A 265 15.69 14.52 12.51
N GLY A 266 16.45 13.54 13.00
CA GLY A 266 17.70 13.11 12.35
C GLY A 266 17.47 12.52 10.96
N LEU A 267 16.35 11.83 10.73
CA LEU A 267 15.97 11.38 9.38
C LEU A 267 15.65 12.56 8.46
N SER A 268 14.92 13.56 8.94
CA SER A 268 14.59 14.78 8.20
C SER A 268 15.84 15.52 7.74
N GLU A 269 16.85 15.66 8.62
CA GLU A 269 18.13 16.28 8.28
C GLU A 269 18.87 15.55 7.15
N LYS A 270 18.89 14.20 7.19
CA LYS A 270 19.49 13.40 6.11
C LYS A 270 18.76 13.61 4.78
N LEU A 271 17.42 13.68 4.79
CA LEU A 271 16.64 13.96 3.59
C LEU A 271 16.94 15.37 3.05
N VAL A 272 17.06 16.36 3.93
CA VAL A 272 17.44 17.73 3.57
C VAL A 272 18.81 17.78 2.91
N GLN A 273 19.80 17.05 3.43
CA GLN A 273 21.13 16.96 2.83
C GLN A 273 21.06 16.39 1.39
N VAL A 274 20.29 15.33 1.18
CA VAL A 274 20.13 14.70 -0.14
C VAL A 274 19.54 15.68 -1.17
N VAL A 275 18.53 16.46 -0.81
CA VAL A 275 17.88 17.39 -1.75
C VAL A 275 18.62 18.71 -1.92
N SER A 276 19.52 19.06 -1.00
CA SER A 276 20.29 20.30 -1.07
C SER A 276 21.54 20.17 -1.95
N GLY A 277 21.92 18.93 -2.31
CA GLY A 277 23.14 18.63 -3.06
C GLY A 277 24.39 18.54 -2.16
N PRO A 278 25.52 18.02 -2.67
CA PRO A 278 26.78 18.06 -1.93
C PRO A 278 27.19 19.53 -1.71
N SER A 279 27.51 19.85 -0.46
CA SER A 279 28.16 21.11 -0.06
C SER A 279 29.56 21.21 -0.63
#